data_AF-U6DQT5-F1
#
_entry.id   AF-U6DQT5-F1
#
_cell.length_a   1.000
_cell.length_b   1.000
_cell.length_c   1.000
_cell.angle_alpha   90.00
_cell.angle_beta   90.00
_cell.angle_gamma   90.00
#
_symmetry.space_group_name_H-M   'P 1'
#
loop_
_entity.id
_entity.type
_entity.pdbx_description
1 polymer ?
#
loop_
_entity_poly.entity_id
_entity_poly.type
_entity_poly.pdbx_seq_one_letter_code
_entity_poly.pdbx_strand_id
1 'polypeptide(L)'
;RHENSTTSPIQYEFSLTREKKKHVLYGTMGVPEHSYRSRTNFTSKYNIKVLYLSSFTTKDEGTYTCELRLSGQPPITSSKNVSVLRDKLVKCEGISL
;
A
#
# COMPACT_ATOMS: atom_id res chain seq x y z
N ARG A 1 12.66 16.56 -13.18
CA ARG A 1 11.65 17.36 -12.45
C ARG A 1 10.50 17.56 -13.42
N HIS A 2 9.43 16.75 -13.33
CA HIS A 2 8.32 16.83 -14.29
C HIS A 2 7.40 18.00 -13.91
N GLU A 3 7.10 18.86 -14.88
CA GLU A 3 6.19 20.02 -14.74
C GLU A 3 4.73 19.57 -14.54
N ASN A 4 4.00 20.35 -13.74
CA ASN A 4 2.57 20.21 -13.47
C ASN A 4 1.73 20.56 -14.72
N SER A 5 1.76 19.74 -15.78
CA SER A 5 0.97 19.95 -17.00
C SER A 5 -0.11 18.89 -17.24
N THR A 6 -0.53 18.15 -16.21
CA THR A 6 -1.67 17.24 -16.30
C THR A 6 -2.71 17.63 -15.26
N THR A 7 -3.81 18.21 -15.73
CA THR A 7 -5.04 18.46 -14.95
C THR A 7 -5.72 17.17 -14.49
N SER A 8 -5.25 16.01 -14.98
CA SER A 8 -5.75 14.70 -14.59
C SER A 8 -5.14 14.23 -13.26
N PRO A 9 -5.96 13.83 -12.27
CA PRO A 9 -5.45 13.34 -11.01
C PRO A 9 -4.66 12.04 -11.19
N ILE A 10 -3.51 11.93 -10.52
CA ILE A 10 -2.70 10.70 -10.49
C ILE A 10 -3.54 9.57 -9.91
N GLN A 11 -3.71 8.51 -10.70
CA GLN A 11 -4.33 7.27 -10.25
C GLN A 11 -3.30 6.46 -9.45
N TYR A 12 -3.76 5.76 -8.43
CA TYR A 12 -2.88 4.96 -7.59
C TYR A 12 -3.57 3.73 -7.05
N GLU A 13 -2.77 2.71 -6.76
CA GLU A 13 -3.21 1.46 -6.13
C GLU A 13 -2.15 0.94 -5.17
N PHE A 14 -2.60 0.57 -3.98
CA PHE A 14 -1.85 -0.23 -3.02
C PHE A 14 -2.43 -1.64 -3.02
N SER A 15 -1.59 -2.64 -3.26
CA SER A 15 -1.99 -4.04 -3.27
C SER A 15 -1.01 -4.92 -2.50
N LEU A 16 -1.51 -5.98 -1.88
CA LEU A 16 -0.73 -7.07 -1.29
C LEU A 16 -0.78 -8.27 -2.23
N THR A 17 0.38 -8.85 -2.54
CA THR A 17 0.47 -10.15 -3.18
C THR A 17 0.90 -11.19 -2.14
N ARG A 18 0.00 -12.14 -1.87
CA ARG A 18 0.20 -13.28 -0.97
C ARG A 18 -0.35 -14.54 -1.66
N GLU A 19 0.31 -15.69 -1.49
CA GLU A 19 -0.15 -16.96 -2.08
C GLU A 19 -0.42 -16.87 -3.60
N LYS A 20 0.38 -16.07 -4.33
CA LYS A 20 0.23 -15.77 -5.78
C LYS A 20 -1.08 -15.03 -6.14
N LYS A 21 -1.84 -14.53 -5.16
CA LYS A 21 -3.06 -13.74 -5.37
C LYS A 21 -2.81 -12.28 -5.00
N LYS A 22 -3.39 -11.37 -5.80
CA LYS A 22 -3.35 -9.93 -5.59
C LYS A 22 -4.60 -9.50 -4.81
N HIS A 23 -4.38 -8.76 -3.74
CA HIS A 23 -5.40 -8.20 -2.85
C HIS A 23 -5.29 -6.68 -2.88
N VAL A 24 -6.33 -5.98 -3.34
CA VAL A 24 -6.32 -4.51 -3.37
C VAL A 24 -6.63 -3.99 -1.97
N LEU A 25 -5.75 -3.16 -1.43
CA LEU A 25 -5.86 -2.62 -0.07
C LEU A 25 -6.52 -1.24 -0.08
N TYR A 26 -6.15 -0.40 -1.05
CA TYR A 26 -6.62 0.97 -1.18
C TYR A 26 -6.23 1.53 -2.56
N GLY A 27 -7.03 2.40 -3.17
CA GLY A 27 -6.68 3.04 -4.43
C GLY A 27 -7.86 3.58 -5.21
N THR A 28 -7.59 4.15 -6.38
CA THR A 28 -8.58 4.69 -7.33
C THR A 28 -8.78 3.79 -8.56
N MET A 29 -7.96 2.75 -8.72
CA MET A 29 -7.92 1.90 -9.91
C MET A 29 -8.62 0.55 -9.73
N GLY A 30 -8.81 0.12 -8.50
CA GLY A 30 -9.41 -1.17 -8.14
C GLY A 30 -10.32 -1.03 -6.92
N VAL A 31 -11.13 -2.06 -6.66
CA VAL A 31 -12.04 -2.11 -5.50
C VAL A 31 -11.28 -2.66 -4.30
N PRO A 32 -11.10 -1.89 -3.20
CA PRO A 32 -10.47 -2.39 -2.00
C PRO A 32 -11.23 -3.59 -1.42
N GLU A 33 -10.49 -4.63 -1.06
CA GLU A 33 -11.07 -5.81 -0.46
C GLU A 33 -11.64 -5.48 0.93
N HIS A 34 -12.81 -6.03 1.23
CA HIS A 34 -13.56 -5.74 2.44
C HIS A 34 -12.76 -5.99 3.73
N SER A 35 -11.90 -7.01 3.73
CA SER A 35 -11.04 -7.40 4.86
C SER A 35 -10.03 -6.32 5.29
N TYR A 36 -9.69 -5.39 4.39
CA TYR A 36 -8.74 -4.30 4.66
C TYR A 36 -9.41 -2.95 4.89
N ARG A 37 -10.68 -2.78 4.51
CA ARG A 37 -11.38 -1.48 4.51
C ARG A 37 -11.40 -0.77 5.87
N SER A 38 -11.54 -1.51 6.97
CA SER A 38 -11.56 -0.95 8.33
C SER A 38 -10.18 -0.79 8.95
N ARG A 39 -9.14 -1.34 8.32
CA ARG A 39 -7.77 -1.41 8.84
C ARG A 39 -6.81 -0.51 8.09
N THR A 40 -7.22 0.03 6.95
CA THR A 40 -6.41 0.94 6.14
C THR A 40 -6.73 2.39 6.47
N ASN A 41 -5.68 3.21 6.55
CA ASN A 41 -5.79 4.66 6.56
C ASN A 41 -4.84 5.24 5.52
N PHE A 42 -5.25 6.28 4.83
CA PHE A 42 -4.54 6.84 3.70
C PHE A 42 -4.25 8.32 3.94
N THR A 43 -3.01 8.72 3.65
CA THR A 43 -2.65 10.14 3.59
C THR A 43 -1.96 10.45 2.27
N SER A 44 -2.35 11.58 1.69
CA SER A 44 -1.75 12.12 0.47
C SER A 44 -1.24 13.52 0.79
N LYS A 45 0.08 13.72 0.74
CA LYS A 45 0.70 15.04 0.89
C LYS A 45 1.71 15.26 -0.22
N TYR A 46 1.54 16.36 -0.97
CA TYR A 46 2.37 16.71 -2.12
C TYR A 46 2.50 15.53 -3.10
N ASN A 47 3.72 15.00 -3.23
CA ASN A 47 4.08 13.93 -4.15
C ASN A 47 4.19 12.56 -3.46
N ILE A 48 3.72 12.45 -2.21
CA ILE A 48 3.84 11.25 -1.38
C ILE A 48 2.45 10.72 -1.06
N LYS A 49 2.26 9.43 -1.35
CA LYS A 49 1.08 8.66 -0.98
C LYS A 49 1.50 7.62 0.04
N VAL A 50 0.86 7.63 1.21
CA VAL A 50 1.19 6.72 2.32
C VAL A 50 -0.06 5.95 2.73
N LEU A 51 0.06 4.63 2.71
CA LEU A 51 -0.93 3.71 3.26
C LEU A 51 -0.46 3.22 4.63
N TYR A 52 -1.31 3.37 5.63
CA TYR A 52 -1.16 2.77 6.95
C TYR A 52 -2.07 1.55 7.05
N LEU A 53 -1.55 0.45 7.58
CA LEU A 53 -2.30 -0.77 7.86
C LEU A 53 -2.24 -1.05 9.37
N SER A 54 -3.40 -1.07 10.03
CA SER A 54 -3.53 -1.37 11.45
C SER A 54 -3.77 -2.85 11.72
N SER A 55 -3.48 -3.27 12.96
CA SER A 55 -3.69 -4.64 13.43
C SER A 55 -3.04 -5.69 12.54
N PHE A 56 -1.77 -5.49 12.17
CA PHE A 56 -1.02 -6.38 11.28
C PHE A 56 -0.94 -7.81 11.85
N THR A 57 -1.20 -8.81 11.01
CA THR A 57 -1.21 -10.24 11.32
C THR A 57 -0.36 -11.02 10.31
N THR A 58 -0.16 -12.32 10.55
CA THR A 58 0.55 -13.19 9.61
C THR A 58 -0.14 -13.31 8.25
N LYS A 59 -1.45 -13.05 8.17
CA LYS A 59 -2.20 -13.03 6.91
C LYS A 59 -1.86 -11.81 6.05
N ASP A 60 -1.30 -10.76 6.65
CA ASP A 60 -0.92 -9.54 5.95
C ASP A 60 0.54 -9.62 5.45
N GLU A 61 1.27 -10.68 5.77
CA GLU A 61 2.61 -10.89 5.24
C GLU A 61 2.59 -11.13 3.72
N GLY A 62 3.57 -10.54 3.03
CA GLY A 62 3.73 -10.71 1.59
C GLY A 62 4.40 -9.52 0.92
N THR A 63 4.23 -9.44 -0.40
CA THR A 63 4.81 -8.36 -1.21
C THR A 63 3.76 -7.29 -1.44
N TYR A 64 3.99 -6.12 -0.88
CA TYR A 64 3.19 -4.92 -1.09
C TYR A 64 3.67 -4.20 -2.34
N THR A 65 2.75 -3.79 -3.19
CA THR A 65 3.01 -2.99 -4.39
C THR A 65 2.27 -1.66 -4.28
N CYS A 66 2.99 -0.57 -4.46
CA CYS A 66 2.42 0.75 -4.72
C CYS A 66 2.59 1.04 -6.22
N GLU A 67 1.48 1.21 -6.92
CA GLU A 67 1.44 1.56 -8.34
C GLU A 67 0.87 2.97 -8.50
N LEU A 68 1.54 3.78 -9.31
CA LEU A 68 1.12 5.11 -9.71
C LEU A 68 0.93 5.12 -11.23
N ARG A 69 -0.21 5.63 -11.69
CA ARG A 69 -0.49 5.85 -13.10
C ARG A 69 -0.80 7.32 -13.35
N LEU A 70 0.00 7.91 -14.23
CA LEU A 70 -0.23 9.26 -14.76
C LEU A 70 -1.01 9.14 -16.06
N SER A 71 -2.14 9.81 -16.14
CA SER A 71 -2.91 9.94 -17.37
C SER A 71 -2.08 10.68 -18.42
N GLY A 72 -1.93 10.08 -19.61
CA GLY A 72 -1.12 10.58 -20.71
C GLY A 72 -1.11 9.57 -21.85
N GLN A 73 -0.48 9.93 -22.97
CA GLN A 73 -0.37 9.05 -24.14
C GLN A 73 1.09 9.01 -24.60
N PRO A 74 1.86 7.94 -24.27
CA PRO A 74 1.46 6.73 -23.54
C PRO A 74 1.27 6.97 -22.03
N PRO A 75 0.43 6.17 -21.34
CA PRO A 75 0.29 6.25 -19.90
C PRO A 75 1.61 5.89 -19.21
N ILE A 76 2.02 6.70 -18.24
CA ILE A 76 3.25 6.47 -17.47
C ILE A 76 2.87 5.73 -16.20
N THR A 77 3.39 4.52 -16.06
CA THR A 77 3.22 3.69 -14.85
C THR A 77 4.54 3.63 -14.09
N SER A 78 4.48 3.89 -12.79
CA SER A 78 5.61 3.70 -11.87
C SER A 78 5.16 2.83 -10.72
N SER A 79 5.87 1.74 -10.45
CA SER A 79 5.55 0.85 -9.34
C SER A 79 6.77 0.54 -8.48
N LYS A 80 6.52 0.28 -7.20
CA LYS A 80 7.52 -0.21 -6.24
C LYS A 80 6.95 -1.33 -5.41
N ASN A 81 7.78 -2.36 -5.24
CA ASN A 81 7.48 -3.52 -4.42
C ASN A 81 8.25 -3.44 -3.10
N VAL A 82 7.60 -3.82 -2.01
CA VAL A 82 8.16 -3.91 -0.66
C VAL A 82 7.69 -5.23 -0.04
N SER A 83 8.62 -6.10 0.30
CA SER A 83 8.30 -7.32 1.04
C SER A 83 8.23 -7.00 2.53
N VAL A 84 7.10 -7.34 3.16
CA VAL A 84 6.84 -7.08 4.57
C VAL A 84 6.55 -8.40 5.27
N LEU A 85 7.28 -8.64 6.35
CA LEU A 85 7.14 -9.80 7.22
C LEU A 85 6.79 -9.30 8.62
N ARG A 86 5.96 -10.06 9.36
CA ARG A 86 5.74 -9.75 10.77
C ARG A 86 7.03 -10.05 11.50
N ASP A 87 7.65 -9.01 12.05
CA ASP A 87 8.77 -9.25 12.94
C ASP A 87 8.27 -9.92 14.22
N LYS A 88 9.03 -10.88 14.74
CA LYS A 88 8.76 -11.48 16.05
C LYS A 88 9.26 -10.49 17.09
N LEU A 89 8.45 -9.48 17.41
CA LEU A 89 8.71 -8.63 18.56
C LEU A 89 8.85 -9.54 19.79
N VAL A 90 10.08 -9.66 20.29
CA VAL A 90 10.36 -10.36 21.54
C VAL A 90 9.66 -9.57 22.63
N LYS A 91 8.65 -10.17 23.27
CA LYS A 91 8.09 -9.58 24.48
C LYS A 91 9.22 -9.56 25.50
N CYS A 92 9.59 -8.38 25.98
CA CYS A 92 10.36 -8.29 27.22
C CYS A 92 9.42 -8.80 28.32
N GLU A 93 9.55 -10.07 28.71
CA GLU A 93 8.81 -10.58 29.86
C GLU A 93 9.32 -9.86 31.11
N GLY A 94 8.41 -9.19 31.82
CA GLY A 94 8.74 -8.57 33.10
C GLY A 94 9.11 -9.67 34.07
N ILE A 95 10.36 -9.65 34.55
CA ILE A 95 10.80 -10.50 35.64
C ILE A 95 10.01 -10.05 36.87
N SER A 96 9.03 -10.84 37.30
CA SER A 96 8.43 -10.66 38.62
C SER A 96 9.42 -11.20 39.65
N LEU A 97 9.93 -10.31 40.50
CA LEU A 97 10.66 -10.65 41.72
C LEU A 97 9.69 -11.16 42.79
#